data_AF-A0A1I3FWM0-F1
#
_entry.id   AF-A0A1I3FWM0-F1
#
_cell.length_a   1.000
_cell.length_b   1.000
_cell.length_c   1.000
_cell.angle_alpha   90.00
_cell.angle_beta   90.00
_cell.angle_gamma   90.00
#
_symmetry.space_group_name_H-M   'P 1'
#
loop_
_entity.id
_entity.type
_entity.pdbx_description
1 polymer ?
#
loop_
_entity_poly.entity_id
_entity_poly.type
_entity_poly.pdbx_seq_one_letter_code
_entity_poly.pdbx_strand_id
1 'polypeptide(L)'
;MQKLFLFLVFIISLNFSAKSLHPYHVGSVEFKYNEKSKTFEVSARFFLDDLENAVNKKYGKTVHFNDAKFKDQINVLLKSYCEDYLKIKVNNKAIKLNYLGFEEDKESVDIYLETEAVLNPKKIETAVSLLYSYYDDQMNIVHIIVKDVRKSSEVVYPNRYLYQQF
;
A
#
# COMPACT_ATOMS: atom_id res chain seq x y z
N MET A 1 57.83 -33.84 -16.17
CA MET A 1 56.84 -33.09 -16.96
C MET A 1 55.45 -33.57 -16.61
N GLN A 2 54.57 -32.62 -16.30
CA GLN A 2 53.11 -32.64 -16.53
C GLN A 2 52.38 -33.96 -16.25
N LYS A 3 51.71 -34.04 -15.09
CA LYS A 3 50.35 -34.64 -14.95
C LYS A 3 49.80 -34.57 -13.52
N LEU A 4 50.20 -33.56 -12.73
CA LEU A 4 49.66 -33.31 -11.38
C LEU A 4 48.96 -31.95 -11.28
N PHE A 5 48.39 -31.43 -12.37
CA PHE A 5 47.85 -30.07 -12.41
C PHE A 5 46.42 -29.98 -12.97
N LEU A 6 45.61 -31.03 -12.86
CA LEU A 6 44.24 -31.01 -13.39
C LEU A 6 43.22 -31.68 -12.47
N PHE A 7 43.40 -31.53 -11.16
CA PHE A 7 42.35 -31.85 -10.19
C PHE A 7 42.05 -30.71 -9.20
N LEU A 8 42.65 -29.53 -9.41
CA LEU A 8 42.56 -28.39 -8.47
C LEU A 8 41.75 -27.20 -9.02
N VAL A 9 40.94 -27.36 -10.07
CA VAL A 9 40.19 -26.23 -10.66
C VAL A 9 38.70 -26.51 -10.83
N PHE A 10 38.19 -27.65 -10.34
CA PHE A 10 36.75 -27.93 -10.35
C PHE A 10 36.10 -27.84 -8.96
N ILE A 11 36.61 -26.94 -8.12
CA ILE A 11 35.86 -26.36 -7.00
C ILE A 11 35.51 -24.93 -7.41
N ILE A 12 34.75 -24.81 -8.51
CA ILE A 12 33.93 -23.62 -8.71
C ILE A 12 32.76 -23.81 -7.77
N SER A 13 32.93 -23.24 -6.59
CA SER A 13 31.89 -22.96 -5.61
C SER A 13 30.74 -22.25 -6.31
N LEU A 14 29.75 -23.03 -6.73
CA LEU A 14 28.41 -22.57 -7.04
C LEU A 14 27.79 -22.09 -5.74
N ASN A 15 28.16 -20.87 -5.35
CA ASN A 15 27.36 -20.06 -4.43
C ASN A 15 26.10 -19.66 -5.19
N PHE A 16 25.17 -20.61 -5.36
CA PHE A 16 23.78 -20.25 -5.57
C PHE A 16 23.32 -19.62 -4.26
N SER A 17 23.43 -18.29 -4.15
CA SER A 17 22.54 -17.55 -3.27
C SER A 17 21.13 -17.87 -3.76
N ALA A 18 20.48 -18.82 -3.10
CA ALA A 18 19.04 -18.89 -3.12
C ALA A 18 18.57 -17.54 -2.59
N LYS A 19 18.20 -16.62 -3.50
CA LYS A 19 17.33 -15.52 -3.11
C LYS A 19 16.11 -16.21 -2.55
N SER A 20 15.98 -16.16 -1.22
CA SER A 20 14.74 -16.49 -0.55
C SER A 20 13.65 -15.72 -1.29
N LEU A 21 12.77 -16.44 -1.99
CA LEU A 21 11.49 -15.88 -2.42
C LEU A 21 10.74 -15.62 -1.11
N HIS A 22 10.99 -14.46 -0.53
CA HIS A 22 10.19 -13.99 0.58
C HIS A 22 8.77 -13.71 0.07
N PRO A 23 7.73 -14.00 0.87
CA PRO A 23 6.36 -13.67 0.51
C PRO A 23 6.25 -12.18 0.18
N TYR A 24 5.43 -11.86 -0.84
CA TYR A 24 5.15 -10.47 -1.23
C TYR A 24 4.63 -9.66 -0.05
N HIS A 25 5.04 -8.39 0.06
CA HIS A 25 4.38 -7.44 0.95
C HIS A 25 2.98 -7.16 0.40
N VAL A 26 1.95 -7.30 1.24
CA VAL A 26 0.54 -7.15 0.82
C VAL A 26 -0.17 -6.13 1.69
N GLY A 27 -0.86 -5.20 1.04
CA GLY A 27 -1.82 -4.28 1.66
C GLY A 27 -3.23 -4.49 1.11
N SER A 28 -4.23 -4.02 1.85
CA SER A 28 -5.62 -3.99 1.40
C SER A 28 -6.16 -2.57 1.45
N VAL A 29 -6.82 -2.13 0.38
CA VAL A 29 -7.44 -0.80 0.32
C VAL A 29 -8.86 -0.94 -0.20
N GLU A 30 -9.83 -0.52 0.61
CA GLU A 30 -11.25 -0.55 0.26
C GLU A 30 -11.78 0.87 0.07
N PHE A 31 -12.45 1.10 -1.05
CA PHE A 31 -13.21 2.30 -1.37
C PHE A 31 -14.69 1.94 -1.38
N LYS A 32 -15.42 2.27 -0.32
CA LYS A 32 -16.83 1.95 -0.16
C LYS A 32 -17.69 3.20 -0.29
N TYR A 33 -18.55 3.23 -1.31
CA TYR A 33 -19.47 4.34 -1.50
C TYR A 33 -20.65 4.26 -0.52
N ASN A 34 -20.84 5.31 0.27
CA ASN A 34 -21.96 5.49 1.16
C ASN A 34 -23.02 6.39 0.49
N GLU A 35 -24.19 5.82 0.16
CA GLU A 35 -25.25 6.56 -0.54
C GLU A 35 -25.86 7.69 0.28
N LYS A 36 -25.83 7.58 1.62
CA LYS A 36 -26.42 8.55 2.54
C LYS A 36 -25.56 9.80 2.65
N SER A 37 -24.25 9.63 2.88
CA SER A 37 -23.28 10.74 2.95
C SER A 37 -22.84 11.21 1.56
N LYS A 38 -23.04 10.38 0.52
CA LYS A 38 -22.55 10.58 -0.85
C LYS A 38 -21.03 10.64 -0.92
N THR A 39 -20.34 9.95 -0.03
CA THR A 39 -18.87 9.91 0.04
C THR A 39 -18.37 8.51 -0.21
N PHE A 40 -17.11 8.37 -0.64
CA PHE A 40 -16.39 7.11 -0.46
C PHE A 40 -15.74 7.13 0.91
N GLU A 41 -16.11 6.18 1.75
CA GLU A 41 -15.38 5.78 2.95
C GLU A 41 -14.23 4.88 2.50
N VAL A 42 -13.00 5.24 2.89
CA VAL A 42 -11.80 4.54 2.46
C VAL A 42 -11.07 3.99 3.68
N SER A 43 -10.83 2.69 3.67
CA SER A 43 -9.97 2.02 4.65
C SER A 43 -8.76 1.43 3.96
N ALA A 44 -7.59 1.55 4.60
CA ALA A 44 -6.36 0.97 4.11
C ALA A 44 -5.66 0.23 5.24
N ARG A 45 -5.42 -1.07 5.06
CA ARG A 45 -4.83 -1.96 6.06
C ARG A 45 -3.48 -2.45 5.60
N PHE A 46 -2.47 -2.29 6.45
CA PHE A 46 -1.09 -2.73 6.21
C PHE A 46 -0.50 -3.38 7.45
N PHE A 47 0.52 -4.21 7.26
CA PHE A 47 1.36 -4.64 8.37
C PHE A 47 2.05 -3.43 9.01
N LEU A 48 2.07 -3.43 10.34
CA LEU A 48 2.56 -2.31 11.13
C LEU A 48 4.03 -2.02 10.83
N ASP A 49 4.88 -3.04 10.87
CA ASP A 49 6.32 -2.90 10.64
C ASP A 49 6.62 -2.37 9.23
N ASP A 50 5.86 -2.81 8.23
CA ASP A 50 6.02 -2.38 6.84
C ASP A 50 5.67 -0.91 6.65
N LEU A 51 4.55 -0.48 7.23
CA LEU A 51 4.13 0.90 7.19
C LEU A 51 5.09 1.80 7.97
N GLU A 52 5.55 1.35 9.14
CA GLU A 52 6.56 2.03 9.95
C GLU A 52 7.83 2.30 9.16
N ASN A 53 8.40 1.23 8.57
CA ASN A 53 9.63 1.32 7.80
C ASN A 53 9.48 2.25 6.59
N ALA A 54 8.39 2.12 5.84
CA ALA A 54 8.16 2.95 4.66
C ALA A 54 7.96 4.43 5.00
N VAL A 55 7.22 4.74 6.07
CA VAL A 55 6.99 6.11 6.56
C VAL A 55 8.29 6.71 7.10
N ASN A 56 9.01 5.98 7.95
CA ASN A 56 10.28 6.42 8.51
C ASN A 56 11.31 6.70 7.41
N LYS A 57 11.43 5.79 6.43
CA LYS A 57 12.33 5.96 5.30
C LYS A 57 11.99 7.20 4.47
N LYS A 58 10.70 7.40 4.14
CA LYS A 58 10.27 8.52 3.30
C LYS A 58 10.55 9.87 3.93
N TYR A 59 10.31 10.01 5.23
CA TYR A 59 10.40 11.31 5.92
C TYR A 59 11.68 11.52 6.72
N GLY A 60 12.59 10.53 6.76
CA GLY A 60 13.80 10.58 7.57
C GLY A 60 13.47 10.71 9.06
N LYS A 61 12.46 9.98 9.53
CA LYS A 61 11.99 9.98 10.92
C LYS A 61 12.19 8.61 11.56
N THR A 62 12.00 8.55 12.87
CA THR A 62 12.03 7.32 13.67
C THR A 62 10.83 7.34 14.61
N VAL A 63 9.65 7.21 14.04
CA VAL A 63 8.40 6.99 14.78
C VAL A 63 8.20 5.49 14.99
N HIS A 64 7.54 5.13 16.09
CA HIS A 64 7.15 3.76 16.39
C HIS A 64 5.65 3.67 16.63
N PHE A 65 4.97 2.80 15.90
CA PHE A 65 3.58 2.45 16.22
C PHE A 65 3.52 1.70 17.57
N ASN A 66 2.34 1.64 18.19
CA ASN A 66 2.12 1.13 19.54
C ASN A 66 2.84 1.90 20.66
N ASP A 67 3.47 3.04 20.36
CA ASP A 67 4.02 3.96 21.35
C ASP A 67 3.27 5.30 21.29
N ALA A 68 2.48 5.56 22.34
CA ALA A 68 1.60 6.71 22.44
C ALA A 68 2.33 8.05 22.24
N LYS A 69 3.63 8.13 22.52
CA LYS A 69 4.40 9.38 22.35
C LYS A 69 4.55 9.79 20.89
N PHE A 70 4.44 8.86 19.95
CA PHE A 70 4.54 9.14 18.52
C PHE A 70 3.19 9.32 17.83
N LYS A 71 2.07 9.05 18.51
CA LYS A 71 0.73 9.02 17.89
C LYS A 71 0.39 10.27 17.09
N ASP A 72 0.65 11.46 17.64
CA ASP A 72 0.37 12.73 16.96
C ASP A 72 1.29 12.94 15.75
N GLN A 73 2.57 12.54 15.88
CA GLN A 73 3.52 12.62 14.78
C GLN A 73 3.14 11.64 13.66
N ILE A 74 2.79 10.40 13.99
CA ILE A 74 2.33 9.38 13.04
C ILE A 74 1.09 9.88 12.29
N ASN A 75 0.12 10.49 12.98
CA ASN A 75 -1.05 11.08 12.34
C ASN A 75 -0.69 12.10 11.25
N VAL A 76 0.25 13.02 11.54
CA VAL A 76 0.71 14.02 10.57
C VAL A 76 1.44 13.36 9.38
N LEU A 77 2.28 12.37 9.66
CA LEU A 77 3.02 11.65 8.63
C LEU A 77 2.10 10.82 7.73
N LEU A 78 1.15 10.08 8.29
CA LEU A 78 0.19 9.25 7.55
C LEU A 78 -0.76 10.08 6.71
N LYS A 79 -1.21 11.24 7.20
CA LYS A 79 -1.97 12.19 6.38
C LYS A 79 -1.22 12.54 5.10
N SER A 80 0.02 12.98 5.23
CA SER A 80 0.88 13.35 4.09
C SER A 80 1.19 12.13 3.20
N TYR A 81 1.39 10.96 3.82
CA TYR A 81 1.71 9.72 3.12
C TYR A 81 0.56 9.27 2.22
N CYS A 82 -0.68 9.32 2.73
CA CYS A 82 -1.87 8.99 1.97
C CYS A 82 -2.13 10.03 0.88
N GLU A 83 -1.94 11.32 1.16
CA GLU A 83 -2.07 12.37 0.16
C GLU A 83 -1.15 12.11 -1.04
N ASP A 84 0.06 11.59 -0.84
CA ASP A 84 1.00 11.31 -1.94
C ASP A 84 0.69 10.03 -2.71
N TYR A 85 0.26 8.96 -2.02
CA TYR A 85 0.20 7.61 -2.58
C TYR A 85 -1.20 7.05 -2.83
N LEU A 86 -2.23 7.77 -2.42
CA LEU A 86 -3.63 7.38 -2.58
C LEU A 86 -4.41 8.47 -3.32
N LYS A 87 -4.98 8.12 -4.47
CA LYS A 87 -5.80 9.04 -5.27
C LYS A 87 -7.07 8.34 -5.74
N ILE A 88 -8.12 9.13 -5.93
CA ILE A 88 -9.35 8.70 -6.56
C ILE A 88 -9.85 9.76 -7.55
N LYS A 89 -10.33 9.30 -8.70
CA LYS A 89 -11.17 10.07 -9.61
C LYS A 89 -12.50 9.37 -9.74
N VAL A 90 -13.56 10.17 -9.76
CA VAL A 90 -14.91 9.69 -10.04
C VAL A 90 -15.50 10.49 -11.17
N ASN A 91 -16.06 9.79 -12.17
CA ASN A 91 -16.62 10.39 -13.38
C ASN A 91 -15.64 11.39 -14.03
N ASN A 92 -14.37 10.98 -14.15
CA ASN A 92 -13.28 11.77 -14.72
C ASN A 92 -12.87 13.04 -13.93
N LYS A 93 -13.42 13.26 -12.72
CA LYS A 93 -13.03 14.35 -11.82
C LYS A 93 -12.19 13.82 -10.66
N ALA A 94 -11.04 14.43 -10.39
CA ALA A 94 -10.27 14.14 -9.19
C ALA A 94 -11.04 14.58 -7.94
N ILE A 95 -11.16 13.68 -6.97
CA ILE A 95 -11.87 13.93 -5.72
C ILE A 95 -10.84 13.93 -4.58
N LYS A 96 -10.93 14.93 -3.71
CA LYS A 96 -10.06 15.03 -2.55
C LYS A 96 -10.39 13.93 -1.55
N LEU A 97 -9.36 13.24 -1.07
CA LEU A 97 -9.42 12.35 0.10
C LEU A 97 -9.00 13.15 1.33
N ASN A 98 -9.83 13.09 2.37
CA ASN A 98 -9.57 13.71 3.66
C ASN A 98 -9.20 12.60 4.65
N TYR A 99 -7.98 12.67 5.18
CA TYR A 99 -7.52 11.77 6.23
C TYR A 99 -8.30 11.99 7.53
N LEU A 100 -8.77 10.91 8.14
CA LEU A 100 -9.56 10.93 9.38
C LEU A 100 -8.75 10.48 10.59
N GLY A 101 -7.87 9.50 10.41
CA GLY A 101 -7.10 8.92 11.50
C GLY A 101 -6.59 7.53 11.16
N PHE A 102 -5.99 6.89 12.16
CA PHE A 102 -5.55 5.50 12.09
C PHE A 102 -5.86 4.78 13.40
N GLU A 103 -5.93 3.46 13.32
CA GLU A 103 -6.03 2.53 14.44
C GLU A 103 -4.95 1.45 14.32
N GLU A 104 -4.44 1.00 15.46
CA GLU A 104 -3.46 -0.08 15.56
C GLU A 104 -4.22 -1.33 16.02
N ASP A 105 -4.18 -2.40 15.22
CA ASP A 105 -4.74 -3.72 15.57
C ASP A 105 -3.64 -4.78 15.46
N LYS A 106 -3.04 -5.10 16.60
CA LYS A 106 -1.96 -6.08 16.77
C LYS A 106 -0.77 -5.81 15.85
N GLU A 107 -0.73 -6.53 14.73
CA GLU A 107 0.35 -6.50 13.74
C GLU A 107 -0.02 -5.65 12.52
N SER A 108 -1.17 -4.96 12.56
CA SER A 108 -1.69 -4.17 11.45
C SER A 108 -2.05 -2.75 11.86
N VAL A 109 -2.03 -1.86 10.88
CA VAL A 109 -2.50 -0.48 10.99
C VAL A 109 -3.63 -0.29 10.00
N ASP A 110 -4.76 0.17 10.49
CA ASP A 110 -5.90 0.62 9.71
C ASP A 110 -5.88 2.13 9.58
N ILE A 111 -5.91 2.62 8.34
CA ILE A 111 -5.92 4.05 8.00
C ILE A 111 -7.30 4.38 7.42
N TYR A 112 -7.91 5.45 7.92
CA TYR A 112 -9.24 5.88 7.49
C TYR A 112 -9.20 7.22 6.77
N LEU A 113 -9.84 7.27 5.61
CA LEU A 113 -10.05 8.48 4.84
C LEU A 113 -11.49 8.57 4.34
N GLU A 114 -11.93 9.76 3.99
CA GLU A 114 -13.22 9.98 3.35
C GLU A 114 -13.09 10.97 2.20
N THR A 115 -13.79 10.73 1.09
CA THR A 115 -13.82 11.72 0.00
C THR A 115 -14.72 12.90 0.33
N GLU A 116 -14.51 14.02 -0.38
CA GLU A 116 -15.60 14.96 -0.58
C GLU A 116 -16.83 14.28 -1.24
N ALA A 117 -18.00 14.92 -1.16
CA ALA A 117 -19.22 14.36 -1.71
C ALA A 117 -19.15 14.18 -3.24
N VAL A 118 -19.61 13.02 -3.71
CA VAL A 118 -19.64 12.58 -5.10
C VAL A 118 -21.05 12.11 -5.45
N LEU A 119 -21.62 12.68 -6.50
CA LEU A 119 -22.96 12.28 -6.98
C LEU A 119 -22.85 11.21 -8.06
N ASN A 120 -23.63 10.14 -7.92
CA ASN A 120 -23.83 9.10 -8.93
C ASN A 120 -22.49 8.54 -9.48
N PRO A 121 -21.68 7.87 -8.65
CA PRO A 121 -20.42 7.28 -9.10
C PRO A 121 -20.67 6.19 -10.14
N LYS A 122 -20.15 6.38 -11.36
CA LYS A 122 -20.26 5.39 -12.46
C LYS A 122 -18.89 4.93 -12.94
N LYS A 123 -17.95 5.84 -13.09
CA LYS A 123 -16.55 5.55 -13.47
C LYS A 123 -15.65 5.89 -12.31
N ILE A 124 -14.95 4.90 -11.77
CA ILE A 124 -14.04 5.08 -10.64
C ILE A 124 -12.64 4.69 -11.13
N GLU A 125 -11.69 5.59 -10.96
CA GLU A 125 -10.26 5.34 -11.16
C GLU A 125 -9.57 5.59 -9.82
N THR A 126 -8.86 4.59 -9.30
CA THR A 126 -8.02 4.76 -8.11
C THR A 126 -6.56 4.66 -8.51
N ALA A 127 -5.70 5.37 -7.77
CA ALA A 127 -4.26 5.16 -7.79
C ALA A 127 -3.82 4.78 -6.38
N VAL A 128 -3.32 3.56 -6.20
CA VAL A 128 -2.89 3.01 -4.91
C VAL A 128 -1.42 2.60 -5.04
N SER A 129 -0.55 3.30 -4.33
CA SER A 129 0.91 3.07 -4.37
C SER A 129 1.54 3.15 -2.97
N LEU A 130 0.73 2.91 -1.94
CA LEU A 130 1.21 2.82 -0.56
C LEU A 130 2.26 1.71 -0.47
N LEU A 131 3.35 2.00 0.25
CA LEU A 131 4.55 1.17 0.45
C LEU A 131 5.48 0.99 -0.76
N TYR A 132 5.10 1.42 -1.97
CA TYR A 132 5.92 1.26 -3.19
C TYR A 132 7.24 2.03 -3.15
N SER A 133 7.37 3.06 -2.29
CA SER A 133 8.62 3.78 -2.13
C SER A 133 9.68 3.02 -1.33
N TYR A 134 9.30 1.90 -0.72
CA TYR A 134 10.20 1.10 0.12
C TYR A 134 10.30 -0.36 -0.36
N TYR A 135 9.20 -0.92 -0.87
CA TYR A 135 9.12 -2.30 -1.33
C TYR A 135 8.76 -2.34 -2.82
N ASP A 136 9.65 -2.92 -3.65
CA ASP A 136 9.45 -3.11 -5.09
C ASP A 136 8.70 -4.41 -5.43
N ASP A 137 8.45 -5.25 -4.42
CA ASP A 137 7.63 -6.46 -4.45
C ASP A 137 6.24 -6.24 -3.83
N GLN A 138 5.88 -4.98 -3.49
CA GLN A 138 4.58 -4.69 -2.89
C GLN A 138 3.41 -4.95 -3.85
N MET A 139 2.39 -5.60 -3.30
CA MET A 139 1.06 -5.72 -3.88
C MET A 139 0.00 -5.04 -3.00
N ASN A 140 -0.95 -4.36 -3.62
CA ASN A 140 -2.14 -3.85 -2.94
C ASN A 140 -3.40 -4.50 -3.52
N ILE A 141 -4.22 -5.10 -2.67
CA ILE A 141 -5.54 -5.58 -3.07
C ILE A 141 -6.50 -4.41 -2.94
N VAL A 142 -7.07 -3.97 -4.06
CA VAL A 142 -7.97 -2.82 -4.09
C VAL A 142 -9.40 -3.29 -4.29
N HIS A 143 -10.28 -2.90 -3.37
CA HIS A 143 -11.71 -3.15 -3.42
C HIS A 143 -12.45 -1.84 -3.71
N ILE A 144 -13.35 -1.85 -4.68
CA ILE A 144 -14.26 -0.74 -4.95
C ILE A 144 -15.68 -1.28 -4.81
N ILE A 145 -16.45 -0.66 -3.93
CA ILE A 145 -17.80 -1.09 -3.57
C ILE A 145 -18.75 0.08 -3.84
N VAL A 146 -19.71 -0.14 -4.72
CA VAL A 146 -20.80 0.81 -5.00
C VAL A 146 -22.11 0.04 -4.94
N LYS A 147 -23.01 0.45 -4.05
CA LYS A 147 -24.19 -0.34 -3.67
C LYS A 147 -23.76 -1.74 -3.20
N ASP A 148 -24.43 -2.78 -3.68
CA ASP A 148 -24.12 -4.18 -3.37
C ASP A 148 -23.10 -4.81 -4.34
N VAL A 149 -22.52 -4.01 -5.25
CA VAL A 149 -21.53 -4.50 -6.21
C VAL A 149 -20.13 -4.24 -5.69
N ARG A 150 -19.38 -5.31 -5.43
CA ARG A 150 -17.95 -5.28 -5.09
C ARG A 150 -17.11 -5.70 -6.28
N LYS A 151 -16.13 -4.88 -6.66
CA LYS A 151 -15.10 -5.22 -7.65
C LYS A 151 -13.73 -5.14 -7.01
N SER A 152 -12.93 -6.18 -7.17
CA SER A 152 -11.63 -6.32 -6.52
C SER A 152 -10.55 -6.64 -7.53
N SER A 153 -9.37 -6.07 -7.37
CA SER A 153 -8.20 -6.41 -8.19
C SER A 153 -6.92 -6.14 -7.41
N GLU A 154 -5.91 -6.96 -7.66
CA GLU A 154 -4.54 -6.66 -7.23
C GLU A 154 -3.92 -5.56 -8.12
N VAL A 155 -3.19 -4.65 -7.51
CA VAL A 155 -2.25 -3.76 -8.19
C VAL A 155 -0.86 -4.03 -7.64
N VAL A 156 0.04 -4.44 -8.53
CA VAL A 156 1.40 -4.87 -8.20
C VAL A 156 2.38 -3.83 -8.70
N TYR A 157 3.39 -3.49 -7.89
CA TYR A 157 4.45 -2.57 -8.27
C TYR A 157 5.03 -2.95 -9.66
N PRO A 158 5.26 -1.98 -10.57
CA PRO A 158 5.07 -0.54 -10.41
C PRO A 158 3.67 -0.03 -10.81
N ASN A 159 2.74 -0.91 -11.21
CA ASN A 159 1.39 -0.50 -11.57
C ASN A 159 0.59 -0.12 -10.32
N ARG A 160 -0.11 1.01 -10.38
CA ARG A 160 -0.88 1.55 -9.25
C ARG A 160 -2.33 1.88 -9.60
N TYR A 161 -2.73 1.76 -10.86
CA TYR A 161 -4.04 2.23 -11.30
C TYR A 161 -5.04 1.08 -11.38
N LEU A 162 -6.24 1.32 -10.84
CA LEU A 162 -7.41 0.45 -11.05
C LEU A 162 -8.57 1.29 -11.59
N TYR A 163 -9.13 0.85 -12.72
CA TYR A 163 -10.32 1.45 -13.31
C TYR A 163 -11.50 0.49 -13.22
N GLN A 164 -12.64 0.97 -12.74
CA GLN A 164 -13.87 0.21 -12.63
C GLN A 164 -15.08 1.06 -13.07
N GLN A 165 -16.02 0.41 -13.74
CA GLN A 165 -17.31 1.00 -14.13
C GLN A 165 -18.46 0.29 -13.43
N PHE A 166 -19.41 1.03 -12.87
CA PHE A 166 -20.59 0.53 -12.15
C PHE A 166 -21.88 1.02 -12.82
#